data_AF-A0A830B4U9-F1
#
_entry.id   AF-A0A830B4U9-F1
#
_cell.length_a   1.000
_cell.length_b   1.000
_cell.length_c   1.000
_cell.angle_alpha   90.00
_cell.angle_beta   90.00
_cell.angle_gamma   90.00
#
_symmetry.space_group_name_H-M   'P 1'
#
loop_
_entity.id
_entity.type
_entity.pdbx_description
1 polymer ?
#
loop_
_entity_poly.entity_id
_entity_poly.type
_entity_poly.pdbx_seq_one_letter_code
_entity_poly.pdbx_strand_id
1 'polypeptide(L)'
;MVGKAALVTSFVERALAYESIEVGNYLKAIELLNSLQFGFKDVQMFLLKPNLNVVLNLVGLHYCIIWLGISADYAIEALNNIRVSERQVCVQWWKLGRWFYGFRLRDEFHSRNVSLGDLMASNKEVIGVLNRGAVHEVIRVQISGPKPTQTSWSHQIAQV
;
A
#
# COMPACT_ATOMS: atom_id res chain seq x y z
N MET A 1 -6.37 -19.72 -13.81
CA MET A 1 -5.87 -18.69 -12.87
C MET A 1 -4.89 -17.70 -13.50
N VAL A 2 -3.93 -18.13 -14.32
CA VAL A 2 -2.96 -17.24 -15.01
C VAL A 2 -3.63 -16.05 -15.73
N GLY A 3 -4.64 -16.30 -16.57
CA GLY A 3 -5.34 -15.22 -17.28
C GLY A 3 -6.06 -14.22 -16.36
N LYS A 4 -6.60 -14.70 -15.23
CA LYS A 4 -7.21 -13.83 -14.22
C LYS A 4 -6.17 -12.98 -13.49
N ALA A 5 -4.99 -13.53 -13.22
CA ALA A 5 -3.89 -12.79 -12.61
C ALA A 5 -3.40 -11.67 -13.54
N ALA A 6 -3.31 -11.94 -14.85
CA ALA A 6 -2.95 -10.94 -15.84
C ALA A 6 -3.96 -9.77 -15.89
N LEU A 7 -5.25 -10.01 -15.64
CA LEU A 7 -6.25 -8.94 -15.54
C LEU A 7 -5.98 -8.01 -14.35
N VAL A 8 -5.64 -8.56 -13.19
CA VAL A 8 -5.32 -7.76 -11.99
C VAL A 8 -4.01 -6.99 -12.21
N THR A 9 -2.97 -7.67 -12.71
CA THR A 9 -1.69 -7.04 -13.02
C THR A 9 -1.85 -5.88 -14.00
N SER A 10 -2.52 -6.10 -15.14
CA SER A 10 -2.75 -5.06 -16.14
C SER A 10 -3.67 -3.93 -15.64
N PHE A 11 -4.58 -4.21 -14.71
CA PHE A 11 -5.38 -3.18 -14.07
C PHE A 11 -4.50 -2.28 -13.18
N VAL A 12 -3.69 -2.87 -12.30
CA VAL A 12 -2.79 -2.11 -11.42
C VAL A 12 -1.77 -1.33 -12.24
N GLU A 13 -1.17 -1.95 -13.26
CA GLU A 13 -0.19 -1.28 -14.14
C GLU A 13 -0.79 -0.07 -14.86
N ARG A 14 -2.03 -0.17 -15.37
CA ARG A 14 -2.73 0.97 -15.98
C ARG A 14 -3.16 2.04 -14.98
N ALA A 15 -3.38 1.65 -13.73
CA ALA A 15 -3.76 2.55 -12.66
C ALA A 15 -2.57 3.28 -12.02
N LEU A 16 -1.34 2.82 -12.28
CA LEU A 16 -0.12 3.50 -11.83
C LEU A 16 0.08 4.77 -12.64
N ALA A 17 0.18 5.90 -11.94
CA ALA A 17 0.63 7.17 -12.46
C ALA A 17 1.93 7.55 -11.74
N TYR A 18 3.02 7.73 -12.49
CA TYR A 18 4.35 8.03 -11.95
C TYR A 18 4.77 7.06 -10.81
N GLU A 19 4.63 5.76 -11.06
CA GLU A 19 4.96 4.68 -10.10
C GLU A 19 4.12 4.67 -8.80
N SER A 20 3.05 5.47 -8.75
CA SER A 20 2.14 5.55 -7.62
C SER A 20 0.71 5.21 -8.02
N ILE A 21 -0.05 4.61 -7.10
CA ILE A 21 -1.47 4.32 -7.28
C ILE A 21 -2.29 5.08 -6.23
N GLU A 22 -3.42 5.65 -6.65
CA GLU A 22 -4.41 6.21 -5.73
C GLU A 22 -5.16 5.09 -5.01
N VAL A 23 -5.46 5.29 -3.72
CA VAL A 23 -6.09 4.24 -2.90
C VAL A 23 -7.43 3.74 -3.45
N GLY A 24 -8.18 4.60 -4.16
CA GLY A 24 -9.42 4.17 -4.82
C GLY A 24 -9.18 3.09 -5.88
N ASN A 25 -8.12 3.22 -6.69
CA ASN A 25 -7.75 2.19 -7.65
C ASN A 25 -7.11 0.98 -6.98
N TYR A 26 -6.32 1.20 -5.93
CA TYR A 26 -5.77 0.12 -5.12
C TYR A 26 -6.87 -0.78 -4.50
N LEU A 27 -7.90 -0.18 -3.90
CA LEU A 27 -9.04 -0.90 -3.34
C LEU A 27 -9.84 -1.64 -4.41
N LYS A 28 -10.04 -1.03 -5.59
CA LYS A 28 -10.65 -1.71 -6.75
C LYS A 28 -9.84 -2.93 -7.20
N ALA A 29 -8.51 -2.91 -7.10
CA ALA A 29 -7.68 -4.08 -7.40
C ALA A 29 -7.93 -5.23 -6.41
N ILE A 30 -8.14 -4.91 -5.13
CA ILE A 30 -8.50 -5.88 -4.09
C ILE A 30 -9.91 -6.46 -4.34
N GLU A 31 -10.88 -5.60 -4.65
CA GLU A 31 -12.23 -6.04 -5.04
C GLU A 31 -12.20 -6.92 -6.30
N LEU A 32 -11.32 -6.59 -7.25
CA LEU A 32 -11.11 -7.40 -8.44
C LEU A 32 -10.57 -8.80 -8.09
N LEU A 33 -9.65 -8.93 -7.13
CA LEU A 33 -9.21 -10.24 -6.63
C LEU A 33 -10.37 -11.05 -6.05
N ASN A 34 -11.22 -10.40 -5.24
CA ASN A 34 -12.39 -11.03 -4.65
C ASN A 34 -13.39 -11.51 -5.74
N SER A 35 -13.73 -10.65 -6.69
CA SER A 35 -14.63 -11.01 -7.80
C SER A 35 -14.08 -12.12 -8.69
N LEU A 36 -12.76 -12.18 -8.87
CA LEU A 36 -12.08 -13.25 -9.60
C LEU A 36 -11.89 -14.53 -8.78
N GLN A 37 -12.27 -14.52 -7.50
CA GLN A 37 -12.24 -15.65 -6.55
C GLN A 37 -10.82 -16.18 -6.35
N PHE A 38 -9.86 -15.30 -6.10
CA PHE A 38 -8.50 -15.70 -5.76
C PHE A 38 -8.44 -16.35 -4.38
N GLY A 39 -7.81 -17.52 -4.27
CA GLY A 39 -7.43 -18.10 -2.98
C GLY A 39 -6.02 -17.69 -2.54
N PHE A 40 -5.65 -18.04 -1.31
CA PHE A 40 -4.34 -17.72 -0.76
C PHE A 40 -3.17 -18.28 -1.61
N LYS A 41 -3.29 -19.53 -2.07
CA LYS A 41 -2.29 -20.16 -2.94
C LYS A 41 -2.15 -19.44 -4.28
N ASP A 42 -3.25 -18.93 -4.84
CA ASP A 42 -3.20 -18.15 -6.07
C ASP A 42 -2.44 -16.84 -5.85
N VAL A 43 -2.69 -16.16 -4.72
CA VAL A 43 -1.97 -14.94 -4.36
C VAL A 43 -0.47 -15.21 -4.20
N GLN A 44 -0.09 -16.28 -3.49
CA GLN A 44 1.31 -16.69 -3.39
C GLN A 44 1.93 -16.96 -4.77
N MET A 45 1.21 -17.67 -5.64
CA MET A 45 1.71 -18.08 -6.95
C MET A 45 1.77 -16.94 -7.98
N PHE A 46 0.92 -15.92 -7.86
CA PHE A 46 0.77 -14.90 -8.92
C PHE A 46 1.09 -13.47 -8.49
N LEU A 47 0.96 -13.13 -7.20
CA LEU A 47 1.09 -11.76 -6.71
C LEU A 47 2.25 -11.57 -5.75
N LEU A 48 2.66 -12.61 -4.99
CA LEU A 48 3.81 -12.55 -4.11
C LEU A 48 5.07 -13.04 -4.83
N LYS A 49 5.50 -12.32 -5.87
CA LYS A 49 6.76 -12.61 -6.55
C LYS A 49 7.72 -11.42 -6.49
N PRO A 50 9.04 -11.68 -6.35
CA PRO A 50 10.04 -10.62 -6.26
C PRO A 50 10.20 -9.82 -7.56
N ASN A 51 9.91 -10.42 -8.72
CA ASN A 51 9.98 -9.75 -10.02
C ASN A 51 8.77 -8.86 -10.35
N LEU A 52 7.74 -8.83 -9.50
CA LEU A 52 6.58 -7.97 -9.68
C LEU A 52 6.77 -6.61 -9.02
N ASN A 53 5.89 -5.66 -9.34
CA ASN A 53 5.82 -4.39 -8.62
C ASN A 53 5.43 -4.64 -7.15
N VAL A 54 6.06 -3.92 -6.23
CA VAL A 54 5.78 -4.06 -4.79
C VAL A 54 4.33 -3.70 -4.42
N VAL A 55 3.69 -2.80 -5.19
CA VAL A 55 2.27 -2.47 -5.04
C VAL A 55 1.40 -3.71 -5.33
N LEU A 56 1.77 -4.56 -6.30
CA LEU A 56 1.06 -5.82 -6.55
C LEU A 56 1.22 -6.81 -5.40
N ASN A 57 2.44 -6.90 -4.83
CA ASN A 57 2.65 -7.70 -3.63
C ASN A 57 1.73 -7.21 -2.49
N LEU A 58 1.66 -5.88 -2.29
CA LEU A 58 0.83 -5.26 -1.27
C LEU A 58 -0.68 -5.50 -1.51
N VAL A 59 -1.16 -5.41 -2.75
CA VAL A 59 -2.57 -5.70 -3.11
C VAL A 59 -2.92 -7.14 -2.72
N GLY A 60 -2.07 -8.10 -3.11
CA GLY A 60 -2.27 -9.51 -2.77
C GLY A 60 -2.24 -9.74 -1.25
N LEU A 61 -1.25 -9.16 -0.57
CA LEU A 61 -1.07 -9.31 0.86
C LEU A 61 -2.25 -8.75 1.67
N HIS A 62 -2.73 -7.55 1.33
CA HIS A 62 -3.90 -6.94 1.96
C HIS A 62 -5.14 -7.82 1.74
N TYR A 63 -5.38 -8.28 0.52
CA TYR A 63 -6.49 -9.17 0.21
C TYR A 63 -6.47 -10.44 1.08
N CYS A 64 -5.31 -11.08 1.26
CA CYS A 64 -5.19 -12.28 2.10
C CYS A 64 -5.64 -12.07 3.54
N ILE A 65 -5.29 -10.94 4.15
CA ILE A 65 -5.60 -10.69 5.56
C ILE A 65 -7.04 -10.24 5.73
N ILE A 66 -7.46 -9.24 4.95
CA ILE A 66 -8.75 -8.58 5.17
C ILE A 66 -9.90 -9.38 4.58
N TRP A 67 -9.71 -10.00 3.41
CA TRP A 67 -10.79 -10.72 2.72
C TRP A 67 -10.75 -12.22 2.94
N LEU A 68 -9.56 -12.85 2.92
CA LEU A 68 -9.45 -14.29 3.15
C LEU A 68 -9.31 -14.68 4.62
N GLY A 69 -9.12 -13.71 5.53
CA GLY A 69 -8.96 -13.98 6.97
C GLY A 69 -7.69 -14.74 7.33
N ILE A 70 -6.64 -14.67 6.50
CA ILE A 70 -5.35 -15.28 6.80
C ILE A 70 -4.69 -14.50 7.94
N SER A 71 -4.22 -15.20 8.97
CA SER A 71 -3.50 -14.57 10.08
C SER A 71 -2.19 -13.94 9.61
N ALA A 72 -1.79 -12.83 10.25
CA ALA A 72 -0.56 -12.12 9.92
C ALA A 72 0.69 -13.02 9.94
N ASP A 73 0.80 -13.94 10.91
CA ASP A 73 1.98 -14.82 11.05
C ASP A 73 2.19 -15.70 9.81
N TYR A 74 1.12 -16.35 9.33
CA TYR A 74 1.15 -17.15 8.10
C TYR A 74 1.45 -16.30 6.85
N ALA A 75 0.95 -15.06 6.81
CA ALA A 75 1.25 -14.15 5.70
C ALA A 75 2.74 -13.72 5.71
N ILE A 76 3.30 -13.42 6.89
CA ILE A 76 4.72 -13.09 7.07
C ILE A 76 5.61 -14.28 6.68
N GLU A 77 5.25 -15.50 7.07
CA GLU A 77 5.97 -16.71 6.68
C GLU A 77 6.00 -16.86 5.14
N ALA A 78 4.87 -16.64 4.47
CA ALA A 78 4.80 -16.66 3.01
C ALA A 78 5.69 -15.59 2.36
N LEU A 79 5.74 -14.37 2.92
CA LEU A 79 6.62 -13.31 2.43
C LEU A 79 8.11 -13.67 2.61
N ASN A 80 8.47 -14.30 3.72
CA ASN A 80 9.84 -14.73 4.02
C ASN A 80 10.29 -15.85 3.07
N ASN A 81 9.44 -16.85 2.85
CA ASN A 81 9.72 -17.96 1.95
C ASN A 81 9.98 -17.49 0.50
N ILE A 82 9.32 -16.41 0.08
CA ILE A 82 9.45 -15.85 -1.27
C ILE A 82 10.43 -14.65 -1.31
N ARG A 83 11.06 -14.29 -0.17
CA ARG A 83 12.04 -13.21 -0.02
C ARG A 83 11.52 -11.83 -0.46
N VAL A 84 10.25 -11.55 -0.18
CA VAL A 84 9.62 -10.25 -0.46
C VAL A 84 9.26 -9.46 0.80
N SER A 85 9.51 -10.01 1.99
CA SER A 85 9.20 -9.37 3.29
C SER A 85 9.82 -7.97 3.43
N GLU A 86 11.10 -7.84 3.06
CA GLU A 86 11.87 -6.59 3.18
C GLU A 86 11.52 -5.54 2.12
N ARG A 87 10.68 -5.88 1.12
CA ARG A 87 10.29 -4.90 0.11
C ARG A 87 9.46 -3.81 0.76
N GLN A 88 9.75 -2.57 0.42
CA GLN A 88 9.10 -1.42 1.03
C GLN A 88 8.06 -0.78 0.11
N VAL A 89 7.03 -0.22 0.73
CA VAL A 89 6.08 0.70 0.08
C VAL A 89 6.12 2.04 0.80
N CYS A 90 5.94 3.12 0.04
CA CYS A 90 5.69 4.44 0.60
C CYS A 90 4.18 4.69 0.56
N VAL A 91 3.57 4.91 1.72
CA VAL A 91 2.17 5.31 1.82
C VAL A 91 2.12 6.77 2.25
N GLN A 92 1.53 7.60 1.41
CA GLN A 92 1.43 9.04 1.59
C GLN A 92 -0.05 9.40 1.73
N TRP A 93 -0.42 10.19 2.74
CA TRP A 93 -1.80 10.62 2.90
C TRP A 93 -1.94 12.00 3.51
N TRP A 94 -3.05 12.66 3.21
CA TRP A 94 -3.38 13.99 3.71
C TRP A 94 -4.55 13.90 4.68
N LYS A 95 -4.33 14.34 5.93
CA LYS A 95 -5.38 14.47 6.94
C LYS A 95 -5.91 15.91 6.95
N LEU A 96 -7.23 16.10 6.85
CA LEU A 96 -7.90 17.37 7.06
C LEU A 96 -7.72 17.80 8.52
N GLY A 97 -7.40 19.08 8.70
CA GLY A 97 -7.40 19.69 10.00
C GLY A 97 -8.78 19.63 10.65
N ARG A 98 -8.82 19.11 11.87
CA ARG A 98 -10.04 19.03 12.69
C ARG A 98 -10.39 20.39 13.28
N TRP A 99 -11.65 20.60 13.60
CA TRP A 99 -12.05 21.74 14.42
C TRP A 99 -11.73 21.47 15.89
N PHE A 100 -11.06 22.42 16.55
CA PHE A 100 -10.68 22.35 17.95
C PHE A 100 -10.82 23.73 18.59
N TYR A 101 -11.63 23.83 19.66
CA TYR A 101 -11.97 25.10 20.33
C TYR A 101 -12.36 26.25 19.39
N GLY A 102 -13.17 25.98 18.36
CA GLY A 102 -13.64 27.00 17.42
C GLY A 102 -12.62 27.41 16.35
N PHE A 103 -11.42 26.81 16.31
CA PHE A 103 -10.44 27.00 15.25
C PHE A 103 -10.28 25.73 14.41
N ARG A 104 -10.14 25.88 13.09
CA ARG A 104 -9.76 24.76 12.23
C ARG A 104 -8.24 24.57 12.30
N LEU A 105 -7.79 23.39 12.73
CA LEU A 105 -6.38 23.01 12.68
C LEU A 105 -5.90 22.93 11.21
N ARG A 106 -4.58 22.91 11.01
CA ARG A 106 -4.01 22.77 9.66
C ARG A 106 -4.17 21.34 9.16
N ASP A 107 -4.29 21.21 7.84
CA ASP A 107 -4.20 19.91 7.19
C ASP A 107 -2.76 19.37 7.35
N GLU A 108 -2.64 18.06 7.53
CA GLU A 108 -1.38 17.38 7.78
C GLU A 108 -1.03 16.43 6.64
N PHE A 109 0.21 16.51 6.16
CA PHE A 109 0.75 15.53 5.24
C PHE A 109 1.54 14.46 6.01
N HIS A 110 1.24 13.21 5.73
CA HIS A 110 1.89 12.04 6.31
C HIS A 110 2.53 11.21 5.21
N SER A 111 3.75 10.72 5.45
CA SER A 111 4.47 9.85 4.53
C SER A 111 5.22 8.79 5.33
N ARG A 112 4.92 7.51 5.09
CA ARG A 112 5.53 6.39 5.79
C ARG A 112 6.09 5.38 4.80
N ASN A 113 7.38 5.07 4.95
CA ASN A 113 7.99 3.92 4.31
C ASN A 113 7.87 2.72 5.26
N VAL A 114 7.35 1.61 4.77
CA VAL A 114 7.11 0.40 5.56
C VAL A 114 7.47 -0.82 4.73
N SER A 115 8.12 -1.81 5.33
CA SER A 115 8.32 -3.10 4.70
C SER A 115 6.99 -3.88 4.64
N LEU A 116 6.86 -4.81 3.70
CA LEU A 116 5.69 -5.68 3.64
C LEU A 116 5.55 -6.51 4.91
N GLY A 117 6.65 -6.99 5.49
CA GLY A 117 6.64 -7.73 6.76
C GLY A 117 6.19 -6.87 7.95
N ASP A 118 6.77 -5.69 8.13
CA ASP A 118 6.45 -4.80 9.25
C ASP A 118 5.01 -4.28 9.19
N LEU A 119 4.52 -4.05 7.97
CA LEU A 119 3.14 -3.65 7.74
C LEU A 119 2.20 -4.68 8.37
N MET A 120 2.48 -5.98 8.23
CA MET A 120 1.66 -7.06 8.80
C MET A 120 1.82 -7.20 10.31
N ALA A 121 3.03 -6.97 10.82
CA ALA A 121 3.35 -7.25 12.22
C ALA A 121 2.80 -6.17 13.19
N SER A 122 2.86 -4.89 12.82
CA SER A 122 2.67 -3.82 13.83
C SER A 122 2.03 -2.53 13.33
N ASN A 123 1.88 -2.32 12.01
CA ASN A 123 1.57 -1.00 11.48
C ASN A 123 0.07 -0.74 11.29
N LYS A 124 -0.65 -0.70 12.42
CA LYS A 124 -2.11 -0.49 12.46
C LYS A 124 -2.58 0.82 11.82
N GLU A 125 -1.78 1.89 11.89
CA GLU A 125 -2.13 3.17 11.27
C GLU A 125 -2.14 3.04 9.74
N VAL A 126 -1.06 2.55 9.14
CA VAL A 126 -0.95 2.44 7.69
C VAL A 126 -1.98 1.46 7.15
N ILE A 127 -2.19 0.30 7.81
CA ILE A 127 -3.27 -0.62 7.44
C ILE A 127 -4.64 0.06 7.54
N GLY A 128 -4.91 0.81 8.61
CA GLY A 128 -6.16 1.54 8.76
C GLY A 128 -6.42 2.53 7.63
N VAL A 129 -5.38 3.25 7.19
CA VAL A 129 -5.44 4.18 6.05
C VAL A 129 -5.68 3.44 4.73
N LEU A 130 -4.97 2.33 4.50
CA LEU A 130 -5.14 1.51 3.29
C LEU A 130 -6.53 0.87 3.21
N ASN A 131 -7.04 0.36 4.32
CA ASN A 131 -8.35 -0.30 4.40
C ASN A 131 -9.49 0.70 4.19
N ARG A 132 -9.41 1.87 4.85
CA ARG A 132 -10.47 2.87 4.83
C ARG A 132 -10.45 3.67 3.53
N GLY A 133 -9.27 3.97 3.00
CA GLY A 133 -9.09 4.88 1.89
C GLY A 133 -9.30 6.35 2.25
N ALA A 134 -9.59 7.16 1.24
CA ALA A 134 -9.80 8.59 1.38
C ALA A 134 -11.23 8.90 1.86
N VAL A 135 -11.48 8.83 3.16
CA VAL A 135 -12.80 9.08 3.76
C VAL A 135 -12.69 9.99 4.99
N HIS A 136 -13.67 10.88 5.14
CA HIS A 136 -13.79 11.88 6.20
C HIS A 136 -12.58 12.80 6.26
N GLU A 137 -11.62 12.43 7.09
CA GLU A 137 -10.45 13.22 7.41
C GLU A 137 -9.30 12.92 6.45
N VAL A 138 -9.32 11.83 5.69
CA VAL A 138 -8.25 11.51 4.74
C VAL A 138 -8.68 11.92 3.33
N ILE A 139 -8.00 12.90 2.74
CA ILE A 139 -8.37 13.49 1.43
C ILE A 139 -7.86 12.64 0.28
N ARG A 140 -6.64 12.14 0.42
CA ARG A 140 -5.93 11.41 -0.62
C ARG A 140 -4.98 10.44 0.05
N VAL A 141 -4.82 9.27 -0.56
CA VAL A 141 -3.82 8.28 -0.17
C VAL A 141 -3.16 7.78 -1.45
N GLN A 142 -1.85 7.93 -1.52
CA GLN A 142 -1.02 7.46 -2.61
C GLN A 142 -0.06 6.39 -2.11
N ILE A 143 0.12 5.36 -2.92
CA ILE A 143 0.97 4.22 -2.61
C ILE A 143 1.99 4.08 -3.73
N SER A 144 3.28 4.05 -3.41
CA SER A 144 4.33 3.84 -4.40
C SER A 144 5.38 2.86 -3.89
N GLY A 145 6.30 2.46 -4.79
CA GLY A 145 7.59 1.91 -4.37
C GLY A 145 8.38 2.91 -3.51
N PRO A 146 9.49 2.48 -2.89
CA PRO A 146 10.33 3.39 -2.12
C PRO A 146 10.92 4.43 -3.07
N LYS A 147 10.58 5.70 -2.86
CA LYS A 147 11.26 6.79 -3.55
C LYS A 147 12.68 6.89 -2.97
N PRO A 148 13.71 7.15 -3.80
CA PRO A 148 15.02 7.50 -3.26
C PRO A 148 14.85 8.69 -2.32
N THR A 149 15.50 8.63 -1.16
CA THR A 149 15.44 9.69 -0.15
C THR A 149 15.80 11.01 -0.83
N GLN A 150 14.80 11.85 -1.10
CA GLN A 150 15.09 13.23 -1.48
C GLN A 150 15.77 13.85 -0.27
N THR A 151 17.04 14.21 -0.44
CA THR A 151 17.72 15.13 0.47
C THR A 151 16.81 16.32 0.64
N SER A 152 16.33 16.53 1.87
CA SER A 152 15.51 17.66 2.23
C SER A 152 16.19 18.94 1.72
N TRP A 153 15.46 19.75 0.95
CA TRP A 153 15.91 21.06 0.45
C TRP A 153 16.26 22.06 1.57
N SER A 154 16.22 21.66 2.84
CA SER A 154 16.54 22.47 4.02
C SER A 154 18.05 22.66 4.28
N HIS A 155 18.96 22.17 3.42
CA HIS A 155 20.41 22.30 3.62
C HIS A 155 21.15 23.10 2.54
N GLN A 156 20.50 24.04 1.87
CA GLN A 156 21.24 25.11 1.19
C GLN A 156 21.56 26.21 2.20
N ILE A 157 22.61 25.98 2.99
CA ILE A 157 23.30 27.08 3.68
C ILE A 157 23.93 27.93 2.58
N ALA A 158 23.45 29.17 2.44
CA ALA A 158 24.11 30.17 1.64
C ALA A 158 25.53 30.40 2.18
N GLN A 159 26.54 30.04 1.38
CA GLN A 159 27.88 30.57 1.58
C GLN A 159 27.91 31.96 0.95
N VAL A 160 28.00 32.98 1.81
CA VAL A 160 28.45 34.33 1.44
C VAL A 160 29.89 34.46 1.93
#